data_AF-A0A845RSD5-F1
#
_entry.id   AF-A0A845RSD5-F1
#
_cell.length_a   1.000
_cell.length_b   1.000
_cell.length_c   1.000
_cell.angle_alpha   90.00
_cell.angle_beta   90.00
_cell.angle_gamma   90.00
#
_symmetry.space_group_name_H-M   'P 1'
#
loop_
_entity.id
_entity.type
_entity.pdbx_description
1 polymer ?
#
loop_
_entity_poly.entity_id
_entity_poly.type
_entity_poly.pdbx_seq_one_letter_code
_entity_poly.pdbx_strand_id
1 'polypeptide(L)' 'MTIYGLKGEHKGFTQTVEISVMPIRPGVFMVGWQEENQTTVTHIEDFEKGIVYTNITLPGNKSLRLQGPFKQVK' A
#
# COMPACT_ATOMS: atom_id res chain seq x y z
N MET A 1 9.51 4.35 -3.27
CA MET A 1 9.11 4.01 -1.88
C MET A 1 9.78 2.70 -1.50
N THR A 2 10.22 2.54 -0.25
CA THR A 2 10.74 1.25 0.25
C THR A 2 9.77 0.68 1.29
N ILE A 3 9.38 -0.58 1.11
CA ILE A 3 8.42 -1.31 1.93
C ILE A 3 9.20 -2.25 2.85
N TYR A 4 8.86 -2.28 4.14
CA TYR A 4 9.47 -3.17 5.14
C TYR A 4 8.40 -4.03 5.81
N GLY A 5 8.54 -5.36 5.70
CA GLY A 5 7.70 -6.30 6.42
C GLY A 5 8.23 -6.55 7.83
N LEU A 6 7.49 -6.10 8.84
CA LEU A 6 7.97 -6.13 10.24
C LEU A 6 7.49 -7.35 11.04
N LYS A 7 6.41 -8.01 10.62
CA LYS A 7 5.75 -9.12 11.34
C LYS A 7 5.03 -10.07 10.37
N GLY A 8 4.60 -11.22 10.90
CA GLY A 8 3.85 -12.24 10.15
C GLY A 8 4.70 -12.95 9.10
N GLU A 9 4.04 -13.55 8.11
CA GLU A 9 4.66 -14.27 6.99
C GLU A 9 5.65 -13.42 6.18
N HIS A 10 5.52 -12.09 6.24
CA HIS A 10 6.37 -11.14 5.53
C HIS A 10 7.47 -10.53 6.40
N LYS A 11 7.75 -11.06 7.60
CA LYS A 11 8.81 -10.52 8.46
C LYS A 11 10.19 -10.57 7.77
N GLY A 12 10.89 -9.45 7.74
CA GLY A 12 12.20 -9.30 7.10
C GLY A 12 12.13 -9.00 5.61
N PHE A 13 10.93 -8.97 5.02
CA PHE A 13 10.74 -8.54 3.63
C PHE A 13 11.16 -7.08 3.46
N THR A 14 11.85 -6.80 2.36
CA THR A 14 12.19 -5.43 1.95
C THR A 14 12.11 -5.33 0.43
N GLN A 15 11.49 -4.26 -0.06
CA GLN A 15 11.43 -4.01 -1.50
C GLN A 15 11.36 -2.50 -1.76
N THR A 16 12.08 -2.04 -2.78
CA THR A 16 11.94 -0.67 -3.28
C THR A 16 11.13 -0.70 -4.56
N VAL A 17 10.06 0.10 -4.60
CA VAL A 17 9.13 0.21 -5.72
C VAL A 17 9.01 1.65 -6.16
N GLU A 18 8.77 1.85 -7.46
CA GLU A 18 8.31 3.13 -7.98
C GLU A 18 6.82 3.29 -7.68
N ILE A 19 6.41 4.48 -7.23
CA ILE A 19 5.02 4.77 -6.88
C ILE A 19 4.47 5.86 -7.78
N SER A 20 3.18 5.75 -8.08
CA SER A 20 2.36 6.83 -8.61
C SER A 20 1.47 7.37 -7.50
N VAL A 21 1.29 8.69 -7.47
CA VAL A 21 0.48 9.37 -6.44
C VAL A 21 -0.53 10.28 -7.14
N MET A 22 -1.80 10.13 -6.80
CA MET A 22 -2.90 10.98 -7.27
C MET A 22 -3.63 11.60 -6.07
N PRO A 23 -3.61 12.92 -5.89
CA PRO A 23 -4.40 13.56 -4.85
C PRO A 23 -5.89 13.43 -5.16
N ILE A 24 -6.71 13.02 -4.18
CA ILE A 24 -8.17 12.93 -4.32
C ILE A 24 -8.83 14.20 -3.77
N ARG A 25 -8.41 14.60 -2.57
CA ARG A 25 -8.84 15.79 -1.83
C ARG A 25 -7.76 16.13 -0.79
N PRO A 26 -7.82 17.28 -0.08
CA PRO A 26 -6.89 17.54 1.02
C PRO A 26 -6.84 16.38 2.01
N GLY A 27 -5.63 15.95 2.35
CA GLY A 27 -5.38 14.86 3.30
C GLY A 27 -5.69 13.44 2.80
N VAL A 28 -6.14 13.26 1.54
CA VAL A 28 -6.44 11.93 0.99
C VAL A 28 -5.76 11.73 -0.36
N PHE A 29 -4.97 10.67 -0.45
CA PHE A 29 -4.16 10.34 -1.62
C PHE A 29 -4.46 8.93 -2.09
N MET A 30 -4.53 8.74 -3.41
CA MET A 30 -4.43 7.42 -4.01
C MET A 30 -2.96 7.17 -4.35
N VAL A 31 -2.40 6.07 -3.87
CA VAL A 31 -1.01 5.67 -4.15
C VAL A 31 -1.03 4.29 -4.80
N GLY A 32 -0.39 4.14 -5.95
CA GLY A 32 -0.38 2.90 -6.71
C GLY A 32 1.02 2.47 -7.11
N TRP A 33 1.30 1.18 -7.06
CA TRP A 33 2.54 0.58 -7.57
C TRP A 33 2.31 -0.85 -8.06
N GLN A 34 3.33 -1.38 -8.74
CA GLN A 34 3.46 -2.78 -9.08
C GLN A 34 4.73 -3.35 -8.44
N GLU A 35 4.62 -4.51 -7.82
CA GLU A 35 5.76 -5.27 -7.30
C GLU A 35 6.39 -6.12 -8.40
N GLU A 36 7.64 -6.56 -8.21
CA GLU A 36 8.37 -7.42 -9.18
C GLU A 36 7.61 -8.70 -9.56
N ASN A 37 6.82 -9.27 -8.65
CA ASN A 37 6.02 -10.47 -8.89
C ASN A 37 4.72 -10.20 -9.68
N GLN A 38 4.56 -9.00 -10.26
CA GLN A 38 3.38 -8.50 -10.97
C GLN A 38 2.15 -8.23 -10.09
N THR A 39 2.26 -8.35 -8.76
CA THR A 39 1.22 -7.89 -7.84
C THR A 39 1.04 -6.39 -8.00
N THR A 40 -0.20 -5.94 -8.21
CA THR A 40 -0.52 -4.51 -8.21
C THR A 40 -1.19 -4.13 -6.90
N VAL A 41 -0.79 -2.99 -6.35
CA VAL A 41 -1.34 -2.47 -5.11
C VAL A 41 -1.85 -1.06 -5.34
N THR A 42 -3.04 -0.78 -4.82
CA THR A 42 -3.61 0.56 -4.76
C THR A 42 -4.02 0.87 -3.34
N HIS A 43 -3.44 1.91 -2.78
CA HIS A 43 -3.80 2.49 -1.51
C HIS A 43 -4.70 3.71 -1.70
N ILE A 44 -5.65 3.87 -0.77
CA ILE A 44 -6.26 5.14 -0.43
C ILE A 44 -5.79 5.49 0.98
N GLU A 45 -4.93 6.49 1.08
CA GLU A 45 -4.32 6.93 2.33
C GLU A 45 -5.07 8.16 2.83
N ASP A 46 -5.87 8.00 3.88
CA ASP A 46 -6.63 9.08 4.53
C ASP A 46 -5.88 9.56 5.78
N PHE A 47 -5.05 10.59 5.62
CA PHE A 47 -4.22 11.15 6.69
C PHE A 47 -5.02 11.84 7.78
N GLU A 48 -6.23 12.31 7.49
CA GLU A 48 -7.11 12.92 8.50
C GLU A 48 -7.65 11.86 9.46
N LYS A 49 -8.01 10.68 8.92
CA LYS A 49 -8.52 9.56 9.72
C LYS A 49 -7.42 8.62 10.22
N GLY A 50 -6.22 8.68 9.66
CA GLY A 50 -5.15 7.73 9.93
C GLY A 50 -5.52 6.31 9.49
N ILE A 51 -6.23 6.16 8.37
CA ILE A 51 -6.65 4.87 7.81
C ILE A 51 -6.12 4.72 6.38
N VAL A 52 -5.57 3.54 6.07
CA VAL A 52 -5.27 3.13 4.70
C VAL A 52 -6.26 2.05 4.27
N TYR A 53 -6.81 2.21 3.06
CA TYR A 53 -7.56 1.18 2.37
C TYR A 53 -6.69 0.63 1.24
N THR A 54 -6.60 -0.69 1.13
CA THR A 54 -5.67 -1.35 0.21
C THR A 54 -6.44 -2.32 -0.67
N ASN A 55 -6.28 -2.17 -1.99
CA ASN A 55 -6.64 -3.19 -2.97
C ASN A 55 -5.36 -3.83 -3.49
N ILE A 56 -5.27 -5.15 -3.42
CA ILE A 56 -4.13 -5.95 -3.92
C ILE A 56 -4.64 -6.87 -5.00
N THR A 57 -4.08 -6.81 -6.20
CA THR A 57 -4.35 -7.78 -7.26
C THR A 57 -3.13 -8.67 -7.43
N LEU A 58 -3.27 -9.93 -7.06
CA LEU A 58 -2.25 -10.95 -7.21
C LEU A 58 -2.25 -11.50 -8.64
N PRO A 59 -1.12 -12.08 -9.11
CA PRO A 59 -1.10 -12.88 -10.32
C PRO A 59 -2.19 -13.97 -10.31
N GLY A 60 -2.82 -14.19 -11.46
CA GLY A 60 -3.95 -15.12 -11.57
C GLY A 60 -5.31 -14.53 -11.14
N ASN A 61 -5.46 -13.20 -11.19
CA ASN A 61 -6.72 -12.47 -11.00
C ASN A 61 -7.36 -12.63 -9.61
N LYS A 62 -6.58 -12.99 -8.59
CA LYS A 62 -7.05 -12.99 -7.20
C LYS A 62 -6.90 -11.58 -6.63
N SER A 63 -7.98 -11.05 -6.05
CA SER A 63 -7.95 -9.73 -5.42
C SER A 63 -8.18 -9.82 -3.92
N LEU A 64 -7.41 -9.06 -3.15
CA LEU A 64 -7.60 -8.84 -1.72
C LEU A 64 -7.98 -7.38 -1.47
N ARG A 65 -8.85 -7.17 -0.49
CA ARG A 65 -9.18 -5.84 0.02
C ARG A 65 -8.92 -5.81 1.51
N LEU A 66 -8.05 -4.91 1.93
CA LEU A 66 -7.65 -4.77 3.32
C LEU A 66 -7.86 -3.31 3.75
N GLN A 67 -7.95 -3.09 5.04
CA GLN A 67 -7.87 -1.76 5.62
C GLN A 67 -7.21 -1.84 6.98
N GLY A 68 -6.57 -0.75 7.39
CA GLY A 68 -5.95 -0.69 8.70
C GLY A 68 -5.56 0.73 9.10
N PRO A 69 -5.23 0.93 10.37
CA PRO A 69 -4.66 2.17 10.82
C PRO A 69 -3.28 2.36 10.18
N PHE A 70 -2.95 3.59 9.82
CA PHE A 70 -1.59 3.98 9.49
C PHE A 70 -1.22 5.27 10.22
N LYS A 71 0.06 5.40 10.52
CA LYS A 71 0.62 6.56 11.19
C LYS A 71 2.03 6.81 10.68
N GLN A 72 2.42 8.06 10.67
CA GLN A 72 3.82 8.42 10.46
C GLN A 72 4.68 7.86 11.60
N VAL A 73 5.78 7.22 11.24
CA VAL A 73 6.81 6.77 12.18
C VAL A 73 7.94 7.79 12.15
N LYS A 74 8.47 8.15 13.33
CA LYS A 74 9.63 9.04 13.48
C LYS A 74 10.92 8.23 13.48
#